data_AF-A0A915PGF1-F1
#
_entry.id   AF-A0A915PGF1-F1
#
_cell.length_a   1.000
_cell.length_b   1.000
_cell.length_c   1.000
_cell.angle_alpha   90.00
_cell.angle_beta   90.00
_cell.angle_gamma   90.00
#
_symmetry.space_group_name_H-M   'P 1'
#
loop_
_entity.id
_entity.type
_entity.pdbx_description
1 polymer ?
#
loop_
_entity_poly.entity_id
_entity_poly.type
_entity_poly.pdbx_seq_one_letter_code
_entity_poly.pdbx_strand_id
1 'polypeptide(L)'
;MKLNISCATKIYSIEVNVEEPTNDSGECQIISSEKDRDKEKAEFTSTSFPKISTFGSLKEQVCSLCNVSPMALKIVHRGRILTGDNSTLLSSFNFKENDKLLILGKPPTTETDAGWKMLVDFERKHTVHVSKAYAKNECDLTQLEKNFLKDPERREYVRGMDKRLKGFAENCMKLLETLDGLQINNDCTEEEQVQRNREKRKFLVDGLQDALNKNDKLMGRLTDYVNRCEHPEDAL
;
A
#
# COMPACT_ATOMS: atom_id res chain seq x y z
N MET A 1 -14.61 -35.70 5.35
CA MET A 1 -13.47 -35.68 4.39
C MET A 1 -12.45 -34.63 4.80
N LYS A 2 -11.15 -34.95 4.84
CA LYS A 2 -10.08 -33.96 5.07
C LYS A 2 -9.66 -33.29 3.76
N LEU A 3 -9.61 -31.96 3.72
CA LEU A 3 -9.09 -31.17 2.60
C LEU A 3 -7.83 -30.44 3.05
N ASN A 4 -6.81 -30.43 2.19
CA ASN A 4 -5.58 -29.71 2.43
C ASN A 4 -5.58 -28.43 1.61
N ILE A 5 -5.62 -27.31 2.30
CA ILE A 5 -5.65 -25.98 1.72
C ILE A 5 -4.23 -25.41 1.75
N SER A 6 -3.72 -25.06 0.58
CA SER A 6 -2.44 -24.38 0.42
C SER A 6 -2.69 -22.91 0.10
N CYS A 7 -2.22 -22.02 0.98
CA CYS A 7 -2.16 -20.58 0.72
C CYS A 7 -0.70 -20.13 0.85
N ALA A 8 -0.10 -19.77 -0.28
CA ALA A 8 1.32 -19.42 -0.39
C ALA A 8 2.23 -20.50 0.25
N THR A 9 2.80 -20.22 1.43
CA THR A 9 3.74 -21.06 2.19
C THR A 9 3.12 -21.82 3.35
N LYS A 10 1.82 -21.66 3.63
CA LYS A 10 1.14 -22.32 4.75
C LYS A 10 0.10 -23.33 4.25
N ILE A 11 0.12 -24.53 4.82
CA ILE A 11 -0.84 -25.60 4.56
C ILE A 11 -1.78 -25.70 5.76
N TYR A 12 -3.07 -25.58 5.50
CA TYR A 12 -4.14 -25.73 6.50
C TYR A 12 -4.96 -26.96 6.16
N SER A 13 -5.19 -27.86 7.12
CA SER A 13 -6.09 -28.99 6.96
C SER A 13 -7.48 -28.60 7.47
N ILE A 14 -8.50 -28.73 6.62
CA ILE A 14 -9.91 -28.47 6.97
C ILE A 14 -10.70 -29.77 6.83
N GLU A 15 -11.53 -30.09 7.81
CA GLU A 15 -12.50 -31.17 7.72
C GLU A 15 -13.83 -30.66 7.14
N VAL A 16 -14.27 -31.28 6.04
CA VAL A 16 -15.52 -30.97 5.33
C VAL A 16 -16.41 -32.20 5.31
N ASN A 17 -17.71 -32.04 5.55
CA ASN A 17 -18.67 -33.14 5.38
C ASN A 17 -19.27 -33.05 3.97
N VAL A 18 -19.02 -34.07 3.16
CA VAL A 18 -19.70 -34.27 1.88
C VAL A 18 -20.65 -35.41 2.11
N GLU A 19 -21.89 -35.09 2.50
CA GLU A 19 -22.94 -36.09 2.56
C GLU A 19 -23.36 -36.43 1.12
N GLU A 20 -23.18 -37.69 0.73
CA GLU A 20 -23.78 -38.26 -0.47
C GLU A 20 -25.30 -38.41 -0.24
N PRO A 21 -26.16 -38.06 -1.21
CA PRO A 21 -27.59 -38.20 -1.03
C PRO A 21 -27.97 -39.67 -1.24
N THR A 22 -28.19 -40.41 -0.15
CA THR A 22 -28.97 -41.66 -0.21
C THR A 22 -30.40 -41.39 0.26
N ASN A 23 -31.34 -41.69 -0.62
CA ASN A 23 -32.78 -41.58 -0.41
C ASN A 23 -33.29 -42.53 0.69
N ASP A 24 -34.23 -42.01 1.47
CA ASP A 24 -35.50 -42.60 1.89
C ASP A 24 -35.75 -42.88 3.39
N SER A 25 -36.87 -42.29 3.84
CA SER A 25 -37.77 -42.62 4.95
C SER A 25 -37.31 -42.54 6.42
N GLY A 26 -38.13 -41.85 7.23
CA GLY A 26 -38.51 -42.35 8.56
C GLY A 26 -38.14 -41.51 9.80
N GLU A 27 -39.16 -40.80 10.29
CA GLU A 27 -39.46 -40.52 11.72
C GLU A 27 -38.73 -39.42 12.52
N CYS A 28 -39.60 -38.56 13.06
CA CYS A 28 -39.40 -37.65 14.19
C CYS A 28 -38.92 -38.39 15.45
N GLN A 29 -38.08 -37.74 16.26
CA GLN A 29 -38.40 -37.52 17.67
C GLN A 29 -37.57 -36.40 18.31
N ILE A 30 -38.29 -35.57 19.05
CA ILE A 30 -37.83 -34.56 20.01
C ILE A 30 -37.63 -35.28 21.35
N ILE A 31 -36.62 -34.91 22.16
CA ILE A 31 -36.76 -34.46 23.56
C ILE A 31 -35.38 -34.27 24.22
N SER A 32 -35.35 -33.15 24.95
CA SER A 32 -34.39 -32.42 25.77
C SER A 32 -33.82 -33.10 27.04
N SER A 33 -32.79 -32.45 27.62
CA SER A 33 -32.44 -32.23 29.06
C SER A 33 -31.00 -32.66 29.39
N GLU A 34 -30.20 -32.06 30.28
CA GLU A 34 -30.18 -30.82 31.08
C GLU A 34 -28.77 -30.72 31.74
N LYS A 35 -28.35 -29.51 32.13
CA LYS A 35 -27.44 -29.13 33.26
C LYS A 35 -25.91 -28.94 33.09
N ASP A 36 -25.54 -27.66 33.05
CA ASP A 36 -24.82 -26.89 34.10
C ASP A 36 -23.43 -27.32 34.63
N ARG A 37 -22.37 -26.59 34.24
CA ARG A 37 -21.68 -25.56 35.08
C ARG A 37 -20.30 -25.15 34.53
N ASP A 38 -20.08 -23.84 34.50
CA ASP A 38 -18.81 -23.15 34.20
C ASP A 38 -17.77 -23.26 35.33
N LYS A 39 -16.51 -23.52 34.97
CA LYS A 39 -15.33 -22.64 35.19
C LYS A 39 -14.02 -23.40 34.94
N GLU A 40 -13.18 -22.83 34.06
CA GLU A 40 -11.77 -22.45 34.29
C GLU A 40 -10.90 -22.60 33.02
N LYS A 41 -10.11 -21.56 32.74
CA LYS A 41 -9.13 -21.45 31.65
C LYS A 41 -7.93 -22.36 31.93
N ALA A 42 -7.56 -23.22 30.97
CA ALA A 42 -6.19 -23.44 30.52
C ALA A 42 -6.16 -24.36 29.29
N GLU A 43 -5.49 -23.87 28.24
CA GLU A 43 -4.69 -24.60 27.24
C GLU A 43 -5.22 -25.86 26.53
N PHE A 44 -5.39 -25.67 25.22
CA PHE A 44 -5.08 -26.57 24.09
C PHE A 44 -5.85 -27.90 23.93
N THR A 45 -6.22 -28.14 22.68
CA THR A 45 -6.84 -29.36 22.12
C THR A 45 -8.36 -29.52 22.35
N SER A 46 -9.15 -28.85 21.52
CA SER A 46 -10.35 -29.41 20.86
C SER A 46 -11.14 -28.29 20.19
N THR A 47 -10.56 -27.67 19.16
CA THR A 47 -11.35 -26.76 18.34
C THR A 47 -12.30 -27.61 17.50
N SER A 48 -13.53 -27.75 17.99
CA SER A 48 -14.66 -28.27 17.23
C SER A 48 -14.68 -27.61 15.86
N PHE A 49 -14.35 -28.37 14.82
CA PHE A 49 -14.38 -27.87 13.46
C PHE A 49 -15.83 -27.50 13.11
N PRO A 50 -16.11 -26.26 12.68
CA PRO A 50 -17.42 -25.92 12.18
C PRO A 50 -17.72 -26.79 10.97
N LYS A 51 -18.85 -27.52 11.02
CA LYS A 51 -19.28 -28.45 9.99
C LYS A 51 -19.56 -27.65 8.70
N ILE A 52 -18.65 -27.68 7.73
CA ILE A 52 -18.81 -26.96 6.46
C ILE A 52 -19.60 -27.84 5.49
N SER A 53 -20.77 -27.36 5.05
CA SER A 53 -21.61 -28.03 4.04
C SER A 53 -21.74 -27.24 2.72
N THR A 54 -21.53 -25.92 2.76
CA THR A 54 -21.72 -25.02 1.60
C THR A 54 -20.41 -24.41 1.10
N PHE A 55 -20.37 -24.05 -0.18
CA PHE A 55 -19.26 -23.34 -0.79
C PHE A 55 -19.04 -21.94 -0.18
N GLY A 56 -20.12 -21.27 0.26
CA GLY A 56 -20.05 -20.01 1.00
C GLY A 56 -19.29 -20.15 2.33
N SER A 57 -19.65 -21.13 3.15
CA SER A 57 -18.96 -21.39 4.42
C SER A 57 -17.50 -21.81 4.23
N LEU A 58 -17.19 -22.55 3.16
CA LEU A 58 -15.80 -22.87 2.80
C LEU A 58 -15.02 -21.59 2.45
N LYS A 59 -15.60 -20.69 1.65
CA LYS A 59 -14.97 -19.39 1.32
C LYS A 59 -14.73 -18.56 2.57
N GLU A 60 -15.68 -18.45 3.48
CA GLU A 60 -15.55 -17.65 4.71
C GLU A 60 -14.45 -18.18 5.62
N GLN A 61 -14.40 -19.50 5.82
CA GLN A 61 -13.35 -20.11 6.64
C GLN A 61 -11.98 -19.99 5.97
N VAL A 62 -11.93 -20.12 4.65
CA VAL A 62 -10.72 -19.86 3.86
C VAL A 62 -10.28 -18.40 3.99
N CYS A 63 -11.20 -17.43 3.90
CA CYS A 63 -10.90 -16.01 4.07
C CYS A 63 -10.35 -15.73 5.46
N SER A 64 -10.92 -16.35 6.49
CA SER A 64 -10.49 -16.21 7.89
C SER A 64 -9.10 -16.79 8.13
N LEU A 65 -8.81 -17.97 7.57
CA LEU A 65 -7.52 -18.65 7.74
C LEU A 65 -6.39 -18.03 6.91
N CYS A 66 -6.72 -17.55 5.71
CA CYS A 66 -5.72 -17.07 4.75
C CYS A 66 -5.60 -15.55 4.72
N ASN A 67 -6.44 -14.83 5.47
CA ASN A 67 -6.55 -13.37 5.45
C ASN A 67 -6.63 -12.82 4.01
N VAL A 68 -7.64 -13.28 3.27
CA VAL A 68 -7.88 -12.94 1.86
C VAL A 68 -9.28 -12.33 1.72
N SER A 69 -9.45 -11.32 0.86
CA SER A 69 -10.77 -10.74 0.61
C SER A 69 -11.71 -11.73 -0.10
N PRO A 70 -12.99 -11.84 0.33
CA PRO A 70 -13.98 -12.69 -0.34
C PRO A 70 -14.18 -12.37 -1.83
N MET A 71 -13.99 -11.11 -2.24
CA MET A 71 -14.16 -10.67 -3.63
C MET A 71 -13.00 -11.06 -4.54
N ALA A 72 -11.78 -11.15 -4.01
CA ALA A 72 -10.58 -11.48 -4.79
C ALA A 72 -10.17 -12.96 -4.67
N LEU A 73 -10.95 -13.76 -3.95
CA LEU A 73 -10.69 -15.16 -3.67
C LEU A 73 -10.96 -16.05 -4.89
N LYS A 74 -9.93 -16.79 -5.31
CA LYS A 74 -10.01 -17.87 -6.31
C LYS A 74 -9.53 -19.16 -5.67
N ILE A 75 -10.41 -20.15 -5.60
CA ILE A 75 -10.07 -21.49 -5.14
C ILE A 75 -9.80 -22.35 -6.37
N VAL A 76 -8.61 -22.96 -6.43
CA VAL A 76 -8.20 -23.83 -7.54
C VAL A 76 -8.15 -25.27 -7.05
N HIS A 77 -8.86 -26.15 -7.74
CA HIS A 77 -8.88 -27.60 -7.51
C HIS A 77 -8.51 -28.32 -8.81
N ARG A 78 -7.50 -29.19 -8.77
CA ARG A 78 -7.03 -30.00 -9.92
C ARG A 78 -6.84 -29.19 -11.22
N GLY A 79 -6.31 -27.97 -11.10
CA GLY A 79 -6.06 -27.08 -12.24
C GLY A 79 -7.29 -26.32 -12.77
N ARG A 80 -8.46 -26.45 -12.13
CA ARG A 80 -9.68 -25.70 -12.45
C ARG A 80 -10.04 -24.73 -11.33
N ILE A 81 -10.47 -23.53 -11.69
CA ILE A 81 -10.98 -22.56 -10.73
C ILE A 81 -12.40 -22.96 -10.37
N LEU A 82 -12.66 -23.18 -9.08
CA LEU A 82 -14.00 -23.43 -8.56
C LEU A 82 -14.81 -22.14 -8.65
N THR A 83 -15.78 -22.13 -9.54
CA THR A 83 -16.75 -21.04 -9.68
C THR A 83 -18.10 -21.59 -9.26
N GLY A 84 -18.69 -20.98 -8.22
CA GLY A 84 -19.92 -21.45 -7.61
C GLY A 84 -20.55 -20.36 -6.75
N ASP A 85 -21.87 -20.35 -6.74
CA ASP A 85 -22.68 -19.49 -5.89
C ASP A 85 -22.52 -19.92 -4.43
N ASN A 86 -22.68 -19.00 -3.49
CA ASN A 86 -22.46 -19.28 -2.06
C ASN A 86 -23.38 -20.39 -1.52
N SER A 87 -24.49 -20.68 -2.22
CA SER A 87 -25.45 -21.75 -1.90
C SER A 87 -25.12 -23.11 -2.52
N THR A 88 -24.08 -23.23 -3.36
CA THR A 88 -23.70 -24.54 -3.93
C THR A 88 -23.12 -25.46 -2.85
N LEU A 89 -23.61 -26.70 -2.83
CA LEU A 89 -23.15 -27.74 -1.91
C LEU A 89 -21.75 -28.23 -2.28
N LEU A 90 -20.94 -28.57 -1.28
CA LEU A 90 -19.59 -29.08 -1.53
C LEU A 90 -19.59 -30.45 -2.23
N SER A 91 -20.71 -31.16 -2.21
CA SER A 91 -20.92 -32.42 -2.95
C SER A 91 -20.88 -32.25 -4.47
N SER A 92 -21.30 -31.11 -5.02
CA SER A 92 -21.28 -30.89 -6.47
C SER A 92 -19.86 -30.75 -7.05
N PHE A 93 -18.87 -30.51 -6.19
CA PHE A 93 -17.48 -30.30 -6.59
C PHE A 93 -16.62 -31.58 -6.56
N ASN A 94 -17.20 -32.74 -6.23
CA ASN A 94 -16.54 -34.05 -6.25
C ASN A 94 -15.18 -34.09 -5.54
N PHE A 95 -15.12 -33.50 -4.35
CA PHE A 95 -13.92 -33.55 -3.52
C PHE A 95 -13.64 -34.99 -3.07
N LYS A 96 -12.38 -35.41 -3.15
CA LYS A 96 -11.89 -36.65 -2.55
C LYS A 96 -11.16 -36.36 -1.25
N GLU A 97 -11.06 -37.38 -0.40
CA GLU A 97 -10.28 -37.28 0.83
C GLU A 97 -8.81 -36.95 0.51
N ASN A 98 -8.26 -35.98 1.24
CA ASN A 98 -6.93 -35.38 1.09
C ASN A 98 -6.69 -34.58 -0.20
N ASP A 99 -7.75 -34.11 -0.88
CA ASP A 99 -7.60 -33.22 -2.02
C ASP A 99 -6.88 -31.91 -1.64
N LYS A 100 -6.00 -31.45 -2.55
CA LYS A 100 -5.24 -30.22 -2.41
C LYS A 100 -5.97 -29.07 -3.09
N LEU A 101 -6.31 -28.04 -2.31
CA LEU A 101 -6.87 -26.79 -2.80
C LEU A 101 -5.78 -25.72 -2.79
N LEU A 102 -5.61 -25.03 -3.91
CA LEU A 102 -4.73 -23.86 -3.98
C LEU A 102 -5.61 -22.62 -3.87
N ILE A 103 -5.34 -21.80 -2.85
CA ILE A 103 -6.00 -20.50 -2.72
C ILE A 103 -5.12 -19.45 -3.37
N LEU A 104 -5.73 -18.72 -4.29
CA LEU A 104 -5.17 -17.52 -4.88
C LEU A 104 -6.09 -16.37 -4.49
N GLY A 105 -5.52 -15.32 -3.93
CA GLY A 105 -6.27 -14.12 -3.66
C GLY A 105 -5.37 -13.01 -3.22
N LYS A 106 -5.87 -11.78 -3.35
CA LYS A 106 -5.21 -10.63 -2.76
C LYS A 106 -5.59 -10.60 -1.29
N PRO A 107 -4.65 -10.28 -0.37
CA PRO A 107 -5.03 -9.92 0.98
C PRO A 107 -6.12 -8.84 0.89
N PRO A 108 -7.07 -8.77 1.84
CA PRO A 108 -8.00 -7.68 1.87
C PRO A 108 -7.17 -6.42 1.84
N THR A 109 -7.23 -5.71 0.73
CA THR A 109 -6.78 -4.33 0.67
C THR A 109 -7.64 -3.66 1.72
N THR A 110 -7.10 -3.49 2.93
CA THR A 110 -7.60 -2.52 3.90
C THR A 110 -7.95 -1.31 3.06
N GLU A 111 -9.22 -0.92 3.04
CA GLU A 111 -9.73 0.13 2.15
C GLU A 111 -8.68 1.21 2.07
N THR A 112 -8.16 1.45 0.87
CA THR A 112 -6.98 2.30 0.72
C THR A 112 -7.37 3.65 1.26
N ASP A 113 -6.85 3.96 2.45
CA ASP A 113 -7.26 5.11 3.22
C ASP A 113 -7.21 6.35 2.33
N ALA A 114 -8.25 7.18 2.42
CA ALA A 114 -8.37 8.38 1.61
C ALA A 114 -7.12 9.27 1.79
N GLY A 115 -6.57 9.32 3.01
CA GLY A 115 -5.33 9.99 3.34
C GLY A 115 -4.11 9.41 2.61
N TRP A 116 -3.96 8.09 2.58
CA TRP A 116 -2.89 7.42 1.81
C TRP A 116 -2.96 7.74 0.32
N LYS A 117 -4.16 7.71 -0.26
CA LYS A 117 -4.36 8.02 -1.69
C LYS A 117 -3.98 9.48 -2.00
N MET A 118 -4.35 10.42 -1.13
CA MET A 118 -3.97 11.83 -1.28
C MET A 118 -2.45 12.03 -1.24
N LEU A 119 -1.74 11.33 -0.35
CA LEU A 119 -0.27 11.36 -0.28
C LEU A 119 0.39 10.84 -1.55
N VAL A 120 -0.07 9.70 -2.07
CA VAL A 120 0.46 9.10 -3.30
C VAL A 120 0.17 9.99 -4.51
N ASP A 121 -1.00 10.62 -4.55
CA ASP A 121 -1.37 11.56 -5.60
C ASP A 121 -0.52 12.83 -5.54
N PHE A 122 -0.22 13.33 -4.35
CA PHE A 122 0.69 14.46 -4.14
C PHE A 122 2.11 14.12 -4.63
N GLU A 123 2.65 12.98 -4.20
CA GLU A 123 3.97 12.50 -4.63
C GLU A 123 4.09 12.46 -6.15
N ARG A 124 3.11 11.85 -6.82
CA ARG A 124 3.09 11.70 -8.28
C ARG A 124 3.06 13.04 -9.00
N LYS A 125 2.28 14.00 -8.49
CA LYS A 125 2.11 15.32 -9.12
C LYS A 125 3.28 16.27 -8.89
N HIS A 126 3.97 16.19 -7.76
CA HIS A 126 4.91 17.24 -7.37
C HIS A 126 6.37 16.80 -7.47
N THR A 127 6.71 15.57 -7.11
CA THR A 127 8.11 15.09 -7.05
C THR A 127 8.81 15.17 -8.41
N VAL A 128 8.13 14.75 -9.47
CA VAL A 128 8.68 14.77 -10.84
C VAL A 128 8.92 16.20 -11.32
N HIS A 129 8.00 17.12 -10.99
CA HIS A 129 8.10 18.51 -11.41
C HIS A 129 9.24 19.25 -10.69
N VAL A 130 9.36 19.04 -9.37
CA VAL A 130 10.45 19.60 -8.56
C VAL A 130 11.80 19.09 -9.05
N SER A 131 11.94 17.77 -9.25
CA SER A 131 13.19 17.16 -9.75
C SER A 131 13.57 17.70 -11.14
N LYS A 132 12.61 17.80 -12.07
CA LYS A 132 12.85 18.31 -13.43
C LYS A 132 13.24 19.79 -13.42
N ALA A 133 12.60 20.61 -12.58
CA ALA A 133 12.93 22.03 -12.46
C ALA A 133 14.33 22.23 -11.87
N TYR A 134 14.70 21.45 -10.86
CA TYR A 134 16.04 21.45 -10.30
C TYR A 134 17.10 21.09 -11.35
N ALA A 135 16.92 19.97 -12.07
CA ALA A 135 17.87 19.53 -13.10
C ALA A 135 18.06 20.57 -14.21
N LYS A 136 16.99 21.27 -14.60
CA LYS A 136 17.07 22.37 -15.56
C LYS A 136 17.89 23.54 -15.01
N ASN A 137 17.62 23.96 -13.77
CA ASN A 137 18.35 25.06 -13.13
C ASN A 137 19.85 24.73 -12.96
N GLU A 138 20.18 23.49 -12.60
CA GLU A 138 21.56 23.03 -12.49
C GLU A 138 22.30 23.00 -13.83
N CYS A 139 21.64 22.51 -14.88
CA CYS A 139 22.20 22.50 -16.23
C CYS A 139 22.47 23.92 -16.74
N ASP A 140 21.48 24.81 -16.59
CA ASP A 140 21.60 26.21 -17.01
C ASP A 140 22.70 26.95 -16.22
N LEU A 141 22.83 26.70 -14.91
CA LEU A 141 23.91 27.27 -14.08
C LEU A 141 25.28 26.78 -14.53
N THR A 142 25.41 25.48 -14.82
CA THR A 142 26.66 24.89 -15.34
C THR A 142 27.03 25.47 -16.71
N GLN A 143 26.05 25.81 -17.55
CA GLN A 143 26.31 26.49 -18.82
C GLN A 143 26.73 27.95 -18.61
N LEU A 144 26.13 28.63 -17.64
CA LEU A 144 26.50 30.01 -17.28
C LEU A 144 27.95 30.08 -16.77
N GLU A 145 28.37 29.12 -15.95
CA GLU A 145 29.74 29.00 -15.43
C GLU A 145 30.81 28.86 -16.54
N LYS A 146 30.43 28.38 -17.75
CA LYS A 146 31.35 28.30 -18.91
C LYS A 146 31.67 29.66 -19.55
N ASN A 147 31.06 30.74 -19.09
CA ASN A 147 31.45 32.12 -19.43
C ASN A 147 31.48 32.47 -20.93
N PHE A 148 30.58 31.91 -21.74
CA PHE A 148 30.48 32.24 -23.17
C PHE A 148 29.82 33.60 -23.45
N LEU A 149 29.14 34.20 -22.47
CA LEU A 149 28.33 35.41 -22.62
C LEU A 149 29.12 36.68 -22.25
N LYS A 150 28.85 37.77 -22.98
CA LYS A 150 29.42 39.10 -22.70
C LYS A 150 28.76 39.73 -21.47
N ASP A 151 29.45 40.67 -20.81
CA ASP A 151 29.03 41.28 -19.53
C ASP A 151 27.57 41.79 -19.45
N PRO A 152 26.99 42.47 -20.46
CA PRO A 152 25.59 42.90 -20.38
C PRO A 152 24.60 41.71 -20.40
N GLU A 153 24.80 40.77 -21.32
CA GLU A 153 23.94 39.59 -21.48
C GLU A 153 24.09 38.61 -20.31
N ARG A 154 25.32 38.45 -19.80
CA ARG A 154 25.63 37.63 -18.62
C ARG A 154 24.88 38.12 -17.40
N ARG A 155 24.89 39.44 -17.12
CA ARG A 155 24.18 40.02 -15.97
C ARG A 155 22.68 39.85 -16.05
N GLU A 156 22.10 39.96 -17.25
CA GLU A 156 20.68 39.70 -17.45
C GLU A 156 20.33 38.23 -17.19
N TYR A 157 21.17 37.31 -17.68
CA TYR A 157 20.98 35.88 -17.47
C TYR A 157 21.13 35.48 -16.00
N VAL A 158 22.10 36.05 -15.28
CA VAL A 158 22.28 35.89 -13.83
C VAL A 158 21.02 36.34 -13.09
N ARG A 159 20.48 37.52 -13.42
CA ARG A 159 19.25 38.03 -12.80
C ARG A 159 18.06 37.12 -13.07
N GLY A 160 17.96 36.58 -14.28
CA GLY A 160 16.96 35.58 -14.64
C GLY A 160 17.10 34.28 -13.84
N MET A 161 18.34 33.82 -13.62
CA MET A 161 18.64 32.63 -12.83
C MET A 161 18.29 32.83 -11.36
N ASP A 162 18.69 33.94 -10.75
CA ASP A 162 18.37 34.30 -9.36
C ASP A 162 16.85 34.29 -9.12
N LYS A 163 16.08 34.91 -10.03
CA LYS A 163 14.60 34.89 -9.96
C LYS A 163 14.03 33.47 -10.05
N ARG A 164 14.59 32.61 -10.91
CA ARG A 164 14.14 31.22 -11.07
C ARG A 164 14.46 30.36 -9.84
N LEU A 165 15.63 30.56 -9.24
CA LEU A 165 16.04 29.83 -8.04
C LEU A 165 15.17 30.25 -6.84
N LYS A 166 14.94 31.55 -6.63
CA LYS A 166 14.00 32.06 -5.62
C LYS A 166 12.58 31.53 -5.82
N GLY A 167 12.07 31.57 -7.06
CA GLY A 167 10.75 31.03 -7.39
C GLY A 167 10.65 29.52 -7.18
N PHE A 168 11.75 28.77 -7.36
CA PHE A 168 11.80 27.34 -7.04
C PHE A 168 11.68 27.09 -5.53
N ALA A 169 12.39 27.87 -4.71
CA ALA A 169 12.30 27.78 -3.26
C ALA A 169 10.88 28.08 -2.76
N GLU A 170 10.27 29.17 -3.24
CA GLU A 170 8.87 29.51 -2.92
C GLU A 170 7.89 28.40 -3.30
N ASN A 171 8.08 27.76 -4.46
CA ASN A 171 7.23 26.65 -4.89
C ASN A 171 7.39 25.43 -3.96
N CYS A 172 8.62 25.10 -3.55
CA CYS A 172 8.85 24.01 -2.60
C CYS A 172 8.23 24.30 -1.22
N MET A 173 8.28 25.55 -0.75
CA MET A 173 7.64 25.98 0.50
C MET A 173 6.10 25.85 0.42
N LYS A 174 5.48 26.29 -0.67
CA LYS A 174 4.02 26.11 -0.90
C LYS A 174 3.61 24.64 -0.90
N LEU A 175 4.46 23.76 -1.43
CA LEU A 175 4.24 22.31 -1.43
C LEU A 175 4.33 21.72 -0.02
N LEU A 176 5.28 22.19 0.80
CA LEU A 176 5.37 21.82 2.22
C LEU A 176 4.12 22.26 2.99
N GLU A 177 3.69 23.51 2.83
CA GLU A 177 2.44 24.03 3.44
C GLU A 177 1.21 23.20 3.03
N THR A 178 1.14 22.81 1.75
CA THR A 178 0.06 21.96 1.24
C THR A 178 0.09 20.57 1.89
N LEU A 179 1.27 19.96 2.04
CA LEU A 179 1.43 18.65 2.70
C LEU A 179 1.03 18.68 4.18
N ASP A 180 1.40 19.74 4.88
CA ASP A 180 1.07 19.92 6.30
C ASP A 180 -0.42 20.14 6.51
N GLY A 181 -1.08 20.83 5.58
CA GLY A 181 -2.52 21.04 5.57
C GLY A 181 -3.36 19.79 5.25
N LEU A 182 -2.76 18.70 4.78
CA LEU A 182 -3.50 17.46 4.51
C LEU A 182 -3.96 16.82 5.82
N GLN A 183 -5.27 16.58 5.96
CA GLN A 183 -5.82 15.75 7.03
C GLN A 183 -5.70 14.29 6.60
N ILE A 184 -4.74 13.57 7.20
CA ILE A 184 -4.37 12.21 6.78
C ILE A 184 -4.87 11.14 7.76
N ASN A 185 -5.17 11.53 9.00
CA ASN A 185 -5.76 10.62 9.97
C ASN A 185 -7.18 11.10 10.25
N ASN A 186 -8.15 10.21 10.11
CA ASN A 186 -9.54 10.42 10.50
C ASN A 186 -9.86 9.51 11.69
N ASP A 187 -10.94 9.78 12.42
CA ASP A 187 -11.31 9.02 13.64
C ASP A 187 -11.57 7.52 13.41
N CYS A 188 -11.62 7.08 12.14
CA CYS A 188 -11.84 5.69 11.72
C CYS A 188 -10.58 4.97 11.20
N THR A 189 -9.39 5.59 11.22
CA THR A 189 -8.15 4.94 10.70
C THR A 189 -7.50 4.05 11.75
N GLU A 190 -7.18 2.81 11.39
CA GLU A 190 -6.43 1.88 12.25
C GLU A 190 -5.04 2.43 12.62
N GLU A 191 -4.54 2.15 13.83
CA GLU A 191 -3.26 2.67 14.33
C GLU A 191 -2.07 2.33 13.40
N GLU A 192 -2.07 1.15 12.80
CA GLU A 192 -1.05 0.75 11.81
C GLU A 192 -1.09 1.62 10.55
N GLN A 193 -2.28 2.00 10.08
CA GLN A 193 -2.45 2.87 8.92
C GLN A 193 -2.03 4.31 9.24
N VAL A 194 -2.35 4.80 10.44
CA VAL A 194 -1.91 6.11 10.92
C VAL A 194 -0.38 6.21 10.91
N GLN A 195 0.31 5.16 11.39
CA GLN A 195 1.77 5.14 11.38
C GLN A 195 2.33 5.16 9.96
N ARG A 196 1.79 4.33 9.07
CA ARG A 196 2.22 4.27 7.66
C ARG A 196 2.03 5.61 6.94
N ASN A 197 0.90 6.25 7.18
CA ASN A 197 0.55 7.57 6.67
C ASN A 197 1.53 8.65 7.14
N ARG A 198 1.88 8.66 8.43
CA ARG A 198 2.87 9.59 9.01
C ARG A 198 4.25 9.40 8.40
N GLU A 199 4.69 8.15 8.27
CA GLU A 199 5.99 7.82 7.65
C GLU A 199 6.05 8.29 6.20
N LYS A 200 4.98 8.08 5.43
CA LYS A 200 4.92 8.54 4.04
C LYS A 200 4.89 10.05 3.93
N ARG A 201 4.16 10.77 4.80
CA ARG A 201 4.22 12.24 4.86
C ARG A 201 5.65 12.70 5.15
N LYS A 202 6.28 12.12 6.18
CA LYS A 202 7.65 12.46 6.57
C LYS A 202 8.62 12.27 5.41
N PHE A 203 8.53 11.16 4.69
CA PHE A 203 9.35 10.90 3.51
C PHE A 203 9.20 11.98 2.42
N LEU A 204 7.97 12.46 2.17
CA LEU A 204 7.73 13.53 1.19
C LEU A 204 8.26 14.88 1.66
N VAL A 205 8.13 15.18 2.95
CA VAL A 205 8.68 16.40 3.57
C VAL A 205 10.21 16.39 3.48
N ASP A 206 10.85 15.29 3.87
CA ASP A 206 12.30 15.13 3.79
C ASP A 206 12.79 15.30 2.34
N GLY A 207 12.07 14.72 1.36
CA GLY A 207 12.39 14.88 -0.06
C GLY A 207 12.27 16.32 -0.58
N LEU A 208 11.29 17.11 -0.12
CA LEU A 208 11.16 18.53 -0.45
C LEU A 208 12.23 19.37 0.23
N GLN A 209 12.56 19.07 1.48
CA GLN A 209 13.63 19.75 2.22
C GLN A 209 15.00 19.49 1.57
N ASP A 210 15.26 18.27 1.12
CA ASP A 210 16.45 17.95 0.34
C ASP A 210 16.51 18.73 -0.97
N ALA A 211 15.37 18.93 -1.64
CA ALA A 211 15.31 19.76 -2.85
C ALA A 211 15.61 21.24 -2.55
N LEU A 212 15.11 21.77 -1.44
CA LEU A 212 15.44 23.12 -0.95
C LEU A 212 16.94 23.27 -0.65
N ASN A 213 17.50 22.34 0.12
CA ASN A 213 18.93 22.34 0.46
C ASN A 213 19.82 22.30 -0.80
N LYS A 214 19.40 21.58 -1.84
CA LYS A 214 20.10 21.57 -3.13
C LYS A 214 19.94 22.90 -3.88
N ASN A 215 18.77 23.54 -3.82
CA ASN A 215 18.55 24.86 -4.39
C ASN A 215 19.42 25.92 -3.71
N ASP A 216 19.55 25.89 -2.38
CA ASP A 216 20.42 26.80 -1.63
C ASP A 216 21.89 26.66 -2.05
N LYS A 217 22.34 25.43 -2.35
CA LYS A 217 23.68 25.21 -2.92
C LYS A 217 23.83 25.83 -4.31
N LEU A 218 22.81 25.77 -5.17
CA LEU A 218 22.83 26.44 -6.47
C LEU A 218 22.83 27.97 -6.32
N MET A 219 22.08 28.51 -5.35
CA MET A 219 22.09 29.93 -5.00
C MET A 219 23.47 30.39 -4.53
N GLY A 220 24.12 29.61 -3.66
CA GLY A 220 25.50 29.85 -3.23
C GLY A 220 26.47 29.88 -4.40
N ARG A 221 26.42 28.86 -5.27
CA ARG A 221 27.23 28.80 -6.50
C ARG A 221 27.02 29.99 -7.43
N LEU A 222 25.78 30.44 -7.60
CA LEU A 222 25.47 31.62 -8.40
C LEU A 222 26.05 32.88 -7.78
N THR A 223 25.96 33.02 -6.45
CA THR A 223 26.54 34.15 -5.70
C THR A 223 28.06 34.17 -5.84
N ASP A 224 28.72 33.02 -5.65
CA ASP A 224 30.17 32.89 -5.83
C ASP A 224 30.60 33.21 -7.27
N TYR A 225 29.80 32.80 -8.26
CA TYR A 225 30.03 33.13 -9.66
C TYR A 225 29.94 34.63 -9.93
N VAL A 226 28.91 35.31 -9.38
CA VAL A 226 28.77 36.76 -9.49
C VAL A 226 29.96 37.48 -8.86
N ASN A 227 30.34 37.08 -7.64
CA ASN A 227 31.49 37.65 -6.94
C ASN A 227 32.78 37.53 -7.75
N ARG A 228 33.05 36.36 -8.37
CA ARG A 228 34.22 36.17 -9.25
C ARG A 228 34.16 37.04 -10.51
N CYS A 229 32.96 37.32 -11.03
CA CYS A 229 32.79 38.18 -12.20
C CYS A 229 32.93 39.68 -11.86
N GLU A 230 32.58 40.10 -10.65
CA GLU A 230 32.65 41.49 -10.19
C GLU A 230 34.01 41.85 -9.57
N HIS A 231 34.71 40.87 -8.99
CA HIS A 231 36.03 41.02 -8.38
C HIS A 231 37.07 40.07 -9.02
N PRO A 232 37.51 40.33 -10.26
CA PRO A 232 38.53 39.52 -10.91
C PRO A 232 39.92 39.64 -10.25
N GLU A 233 40.15 40.67 -9.42
CA GLU A 233 41.44 40.94 -8.76
C GLU A 233 41.71 40.04 -7.54
N ASP A 234 40.68 39.41 -6.96
CA ASP A 234 40.80 38.48 -5.83
C ASP A 234 41.08 37.02 -6.25
N ALA A 235 41.25 36.77 -7.55
CA ALA A 235 41.46 35.45 -8.13
C ALA A 235 42.95 35.10 -8.41
N LEU A 236 43.89 35.94 -7.95
CA LEU A 236 45.34 35.76 -8.08
C LEU A 236 45.99 35.27 -6.78
#